data_AF-A0A5J4N5T8-F1
#
_entry.id   AF-A0A5J4N5T8-F1
#
_cell.length_a   1.000
_cell.length_b   1.000
_cell.length_c   1.000
_cell.angle_alpha   90.00
_cell.angle_beta   90.00
_cell.angle_gamma   90.00
#
_symmetry.space_group_name_H-M   'P 1'
#
loop_
_entity.id
_entity.type
_entity.pdbx_description
1 polymer ?
#
loop_
_entity_poly.entity_id
_entity_poly.type
_entity_poly.pdbx_seq_one_letter_code
_entity_poly.pdbx_strand_id
1 'polypeptide(L)'
;MLFLFRVSNLTTSDPNSCCLALRVVDLELCSFALPGSPELPTDFASSCCEELFSCLQSASHQVRLHTLRIFTVIYGLADRSHRSDETSAVLSVLSRCLSAERLKLDAQSVREFLIPVLHLHAHRTGVRGHPVAALLALHYLLGLLHVQLTSTWSGIQEAIASFAELPREQTTVKQPQSVDKPESDTGRPIDEWRHVACRLYWSVLEPVLEDVGRQALNNSPTASNAVHSDPEANYRDTPVKSRLLMLYRAQPDQDHLVHQSDGLLVTERPIDWFQYYVSLWRCLRPQSAEKKTRLLTPLLLQLIEYVQDRDNLMCYTICIRCVSMNTDVVRFNTQQGFNRTGEELLLAALGLFCMFNNIKSIYQEAEFRRSLYEVGR
;
A
#
# COMPACT_ATOMS: atom_id res chain seq x y z
N MET A 1 2.48 24.82 -11.60
CA MET A 1 2.27 23.65 -12.47
C MET A 1 3.53 22.80 -12.63
N LEU A 2 4.63 23.28 -13.23
CA LEU A 2 5.86 22.48 -13.42
C LEU A 2 6.53 21.94 -12.14
N PHE A 3 6.19 22.50 -10.97
CA PHE A 3 6.79 22.11 -9.70
C PHE A 3 6.23 20.79 -9.15
N LEU A 4 4.93 20.50 -9.32
CA LEU A 4 4.26 19.29 -8.81
C LEU A 4 4.62 18.03 -9.61
N PHE A 5 4.77 18.15 -10.93
CA PHE A 5 5.17 17.04 -11.83
C PHE A 5 6.51 16.39 -11.45
N ARG A 6 7.34 17.08 -10.65
CA ARG A 6 8.60 16.55 -10.12
C ARG A 6 8.49 16.00 -8.70
N VAL A 7 7.40 16.26 -7.97
CA VAL A 7 7.25 15.90 -6.54
C VAL A 7 6.97 14.41 -6.37
N SER A 8 6.19 13.79 -7.26
CA SER A 8 5.90 12.35 -7.25
C SER A 8 7.17 11.52 -7.40
N ASN A 9 8.05 11.90 -8.33
CA ASN A 9 9.35 11.25 -8.55
C ASN A 9 10.32 11.39 -7.36
N LEU A 10 10.11 12.38 -6.49
CA LEU A 10 10.94 12.59 -5.29
C LEU A 10 10.47 11.77 -4.09
N THR A 11 9.28 11.18 -4.12
CA THR A 11 8.68 10.47 -2.97
C THR A 11 9.54 9.31 -2.46
N THR A 12 10.25 8.63 -3.37
CA THR A 12 11.11 7.49 -3.08
C THR A 12 12.60 7.86 -3.00
N SER A 13 13.05 8.86 -3.77
CA SER A 13 14.48 9.22 -3.87
C SER A 13 14.94 10.33 -2.92
N ASP A 14 14.06 11.29 -2.60
CA ASP A 14 14.35 12.43 -1.70
C ASP A 14 13.04 12.88 -1.00
N PRO A 15 12.56 12.10 -0.01
CA PRO A 15 11.29 12.36 0.67
C PRO A 15 11.29 13.71 1.40
N ASN A 16 12.45 14.25 1.73
CA ASN A 16 12.61 15.55 2.37
C ASN A 16 12.31 16.70 1.43
N SER A 17 12.90 16.67 0.22
CA SER A 17 12.58 17.67 -0.81
C SER A 17 11.13 17.56 -1.26
N CYS A 18 10.59 16.33 -1.35
CA CYS A 18 9.17 16.08 -1.59
C CYS A 18 8.30 16.74 -0.50
N CYS A 19 8.61 16.50 0.78
CA CYS A 19 7.90 17.10 1.91
C CYS A 19 7.94 18.62 1.89
N LEU A 20 9.08 19.24 1.60
CA LEU A 20 9.18 20.70 1.49
C LEU A 20 8.28 21.23 0.36
N ALA A 21 8.32 20.58 -0.79
CA ALA A 21 7.51 20.97 -1.93
C ALA A 21 6.01 20.89 -1.60
N LEU A 22 5.58 19.80 -0.96
CA LEU A 22 4.20 19.63 -0.49
C LEU A 22 3.83 20.66 0.57
N ARG A 23 4.74 21.02 1.49
CA ARG A 23 4.47 22.06 2.49
C ARG A 23 4.24 23.43 1.87
N VAL A 24 5.01 23.78 0.83
CA VAL A 24 4.78 25.02 0.07
C VAL A 24 3.41 24.97 -0.60
N VAL A 25 3.05 23.87 -1.25
CA VAL A 25 1.75 23.70 -1.92
C VAL A 25 0.59 23.74 -0.91
N ASP A 26 0.73 23.09 0.24
CA ASP A 26 -0.25 23.11 1.33
C ASP A 26 -0.50 24.54 1.83
N LEU A 27 0.56 25.33 2.05
CA LEU A 27 0.44 26.73 2.47
C LEU A 27 -0.22 27.62 1.40
N GLU A 28 0.18 27.48 0.14
CA GLU A 28 -0.43 28.19 -0.99
C GLU A 28 -1.91 27.85 -1.11
N LEU A 29 -2.28 26.57 -1.05
CA LEU A 29 -3.68 26.13 -1.13
C LEU A 29 -4.52 26.58 0.07
N CYS A 30 -3.96 26.59 1.28
CA CYS A 30 -4.64 27.14 2.44
C CYS A 30 -5.01 28.62 2.26
N SER A 31 -4.21 29.40 1.51
CA SER A 31 -4.56 30.78 1.19
C SER A 31 -5.83 30.88 0.34
N PHE A 32 -6.06 29.92 -0.56
CA PHE A 32 -7.27 29.85 -1.38
C PHE A 32 -8.54 29.47 -0.60
N ALA A 33 -8.39 28.83 0.56
CA ALA A 33 -9.51 28.44 1.41
C ALA A 33 -10.12 29.60 2.21
N LEU A 34 -9.44 30.76 2.25
CA LEU A 34 -9.84 31.94 3.01
C LEU A 34 -11.06 32.65 2.38
N PRO A 35 -11.95 33.26 3.20
CA PRO A 35 -13.11 33.99 2.69
C PRO A 35 -12.68 35.14 1.77
N GLY A 36 -13.22 35.19 0.54
CA GLY A 36 -12.92 36.25 -0.43
C GLY A 36 -11.74 35.97 -1.37
N SER A 37 -11.14 34.78 -1.30
CA SER A 37 -10.12 34.34 -2.26
C SER A 37 -10.72 34.03 -3.64
N PRO A 38 -9.97 34.20 -4.75
CA PRO A 38 -10.33 33.66 -6.06
C PRO A 38 -10.59 32.14 -6.01
N GLU A 39 -11.49 31.67 -6.88
CA GLU A 39 -11.74 30.24 -7.08
C GLU A 39 -10.47 29.55 -7.59
N LEU A 40 -10.25 28.31 -7.12
CA LEU A 40 -9.14 27.49 -7.58
C LEU A 40 -9.34 27.15 -9.07
N PRO A 41 -8.33 27.32 -9.94
CA PRO A 41 -8.45 26.91 -11.34
C PRO A 41 -8.82 25.43 -11.45
N THR A 42 -9.89 25.08 -12.16
CA THR A 42 -10.37 23.70 -12.29
C THR A 42 -9.32 22.75 -12.86
N ASP A 43 -8.50 23.25 -13.80
CA ASP A 43 -7.42 22.50 -14.45
C ASP A 43 -6.27 22.18 -13.50
N PHE A 44 -6.11 22.98 -12.44
CA PHE A 44 -5.11 22.75 -11.40
C PHE A 44 -5.52 21.56 -10.53
N ALA A 45 -6.79 21.47 -10.15
CA ALA A 45 -7.27 20.39 -9.28
C ALA A 45 -7.18 19.02 -9.94
N SER A 46 -7.60 18.90 -11.20
CA SER A 46 -7.56 17.62 -11.93
C SER A 46 -6.13 17.11 -12.15
N SER A 47 -5.24 17.97 -12.63
CA SER A 47 -3.84 17.61 -12.91
C SER A 47 -3.05 17.28 -11.63
N CYS A 48 -3.33 17.98 -10.52
CA CYS A 48 -2.64 17.79 -9.25
C CYS A 48 -3.07 16.50 -8.55
N CYS A 49 -4.34 16.12 -8.63
CA CYS A 49 -4.88 14.95 -7.94
C CYS A 49 -4.17 13.64 -8.32
N GLU A 50 -3.89 13.41 -9.61
CA GLU A 50 -3.23 12.18 -10.08
C GLU A 50 -1.83 12.01 -9.47
N GLU A 51 -1.05 13.10 -9.45
CA GLU A 51 0.31 13.08 -8.89
C GLU A 51 0.29 12.91 -7.37
N LEU A 52 -0.65 13.56 -6.68
CA LEU A 52 -0.79 13.48 -5.23
C LEU A 52 -1.16 12.08 -4.74
N PHE A 53 -1.87 11.27 -5.54
CA PHE A 53 -2.15 9.88 -5.16
C PHE A 53 -0.87 9.07 -4.93
N SER A 54 0.17 9.28 -5.74
CA SER A 54 1.46 8.61 -5.54
C SER A 54 2.14 9.01 -4.22
N CYS A 55 1.98 10.27 -3.79
CA CYS A 55 2.52 10.77 -2.53
C CYS A 55 1.86 10.11 -1.30
N LEU A 56 0.60 9.67 -1.40
CA LEU A 56 -0.07 8.92 -0.34
C LEU A 56 0.56 7.53 -0.11
N GLN A 57 1.21 6.96 -1.12
CA GLN A 57 1.93 5.68 -0.99
C GLN A 57 3.33 5.85 -0.36
N SER A 58 3.80 7.08 -0.11
CA SER A 58 5.13 7.31 0.46
C SER A 58 5.28 6.68 1.84
N ALA A 59 6.46 6.15 2.14
CA ALA A 59 6.84 5.71 3.48
C ALA A 59 6.89 6.87 4.50
N SER A 60 7.09 8.10 4.04
CA SER A 60 7.18 9.28 4.89
C SER A 60 5.81 9.74 5.37
N HIS A 61 5.59 9.66 6.69
CA HIS A 61 4.41 10.19 7.37
C HIS A 61 4.15 11.66 7.02
N GLN A 62 5.19 12.50 6.94
CA GLN A 62 5.04 13.92 6.63
C GLN A 62 4.56 14.16 5.18
N VAL A 63 5.07 13.37 4.23
CA VAL A 63 4.63 13.42 2.83
C VAL A 63 3.14 13.06 2.75
N ARG A 64 2.72 11.95 3.39
CA ARG A 64 1.30 11.55 3.43
C ARG A 64 0.43 12.60 4.12
N LEU A 65 0.85 13.13 5.26
CA LEU A 65 0.11 14.14 6.02
C LEU A 65 -0.16 15.41 5.21
N HIS A 66 0.86 15.99 4.58
CA HIS A 66 0.67 17.18 3.74
C HIS A 66 -0.17 16.87 2.51
N THR A 67 0.00 15.69 1.90
CA THR A 67 -0.83 15.25 0.78
C THR A 67 -2.31 15.17 1.16
N LEU A 68 -2.64 14.60 2.32
CA LEU A 68 -4.00 14.53 2.84
C LEU A 68 -4.59 15.93 3.11
N ARG A 69 -3.79 16.86 3.66
CA ARG A 69 -4.19 18.25 3.89
C ARG A 69 -4.51 18.96 2.58
N ILE A 70 -3.65 18.81 1.58
CA ILE A 70 -3.85 19.35 0.23
C ILE A 70 -5.16 18.80 -0.37
N PHE A 71 -5.38 17.49 -0.35
CA PHE A 71 -6.64 16.91 -0.82
C PHE A 71 -7.86 17.46 -0.07
N THR A 72 -7.76 17.65 1.26
CA THR A 72 -8.85 18.21 2.06
C THR A 72 -9.22 19.62 1.61
N VAL A 73 -8.23 20.45 1.25
CA VAL A 73 -8.50 21.79 0.71
C VAL A 73 -9.13 21.70 -0.68
N ILE A 74 -8.57 20.89 -1.59
CA ILE A 74 -9.07 20.74 -2.96
C ILE A 74 -10.54 20.28 -2.96
N TYR A 75 -10.85 19.19 -2.25
CA TYR A 75 -12.22 18.67 -2.19
C TYR A 75 -13.14 19.55 -1.33
N GLY A 76 -12.60 20.26 -0.33
CA GLY A 76 -13.38 21.21 0.48
C GLY A 76 -13.81 22.45 -0.31
N LEU A 77 -12.97 22.91 -1.24
CA LEU A 77 -13.33 23.97 -2.18
C LEU A 77 -14.36 23.48 -3.20
N ALA A 78 -14.18 22.29 -3.76
CA ALA A 78 -15.13 21.69 -4.69
C ALA A 78 -16.53 21.50 -4.06
N ASP A 79 -16.59 21.05 -2.80
CA ASP A 79 -17.85 20.85 -2.07
C ASP A 79 -18.62 22.15 -1.80
N ARG A 80 -17.90 23.28 -1.64
CA ARG A 80 -18.52 24.61 -1.51
C ARG A 80 -19.20 25.05 -2.81
N SER A 81 -18.57 24.79 -3.94
CA SER A 81 -19.09 25.16 -5.26
C SER A 81 -20.21 24.23 -5.72
N HIS A 82 -20.05 22.92 -5.51
CA HIS A 82 -21.00 21.88 -5.90
C HIS A 82 -21.08 20.79 -4.84
N ARG A 83 -22.06 20.89 -3.93
CA ARG A 83 -22.36 19.82 -2.97
C ARG A 83 -22.76 18.56 -3.72
N SER A 84 -21.84 17.61 -3.79
CA SER A 84 -22.08 16.29 -4.37
C SER A 84 -21.91 15.22 -3.29
N ASP A 85 -22.64 14.12 -3.42
CA ASP A 85 -22.47 12.98 -2.52
C ASP A 85 -21.05 12.40 -2.60
N GLU A 86 -20.41 12.52 -3.78
CA GLU A 86 -19.03 12.09 -4.02
C GLU A 86 -18.01 12.94 -3.26
N THR A 87 -18.13 14.28 -3.27
CA THR A 87 -17.24 15.17 -2.51
C THR A 87 -17.36 14.94 -1.00
N SER A 88 -18.59 14.74 -0.51
CA SER A 88 -18.85 14.38 0.89
C SER A 88 -18.19 13.06 1.30
N ALA A 89 -18.31 12.03 0.45
CA ALA A 89 -17.68 10.73 0.67
C ALA A 89 -16.15 10.84 0.74
N VAL A 90 -15.53 11.59 -0.19
CA VAL A 90 -14.08 11.83 -0.20
C VAL A 90 -13.63 12.57 1.06
N LEU A 91 -14.34 13.63 1.47
CA LEU A 91 -14.03 14.37 2.69
C LEU A 91 -14.17 13.49 3.95
N SER A 92 -15.14 12.56 3.98
CA SER A 92 -15.27 11.58 5.06
C SER A 92 -14.06 10.66 5.15
N VAL A 93 -13.57 10.14 4.02
CA VAL A 93 -12.36 9.31 3.96
C VAL A 93 -11.12 10.11 4.38
N LEU A 94 -10.95 11.32 3.85
CA LEU A 94 -9.85 12.21 4.19
C LEU A 94 -9.78 12.51 5.70
N SER A 95 -10.93 12.76 6.32
CA SER A 95 -11.02 12.97 7.77
C SER A 95 -10.51 11.75 8.55
N ARG A 96 -10.89 10.53 8.14
CA ARG A 96 -10.40 9.28 8.76
C ARG A 96 -8.90 9.11 8.58
N CYS A 97 -8.38 9.34 7.36
CA CYS A 97 -6.94 9.26 7.08
C CYS A 97 -6.15 10.30 7.90
N LEU A 98 -6.60 11.56 7.95
CA LEU A 98 -5.96 12.61 8.76
C LEU A 98 -5.99 12.29 10.25
N SER A 99 -7.11 11.75 10.75
CA SER A 99 -7.22 11.32 12.14
C SER A 99 -6.23 10.20 12.47
N ALA A 100 -6.06 9.24 11.57
CA ALA A 100 -5.09 8.15 11.73
C ALA A 100 -3.64 8.66 11.65
N GLU A 101 -3.34 9.53 10.70
CA GLU A 101 -1.98 10.03 10.47
C GLU A 101 -1.52 10.93 11.63
N ARG A 102 -2.39 11.80 12.18
CA ARG A 102 -2.06 12.69 13.31
C ARG A 102 -1.82 11.97 14.64
N LEU A 103 -2.22 10.72 14.75
CA LEU A 103 -2.13 9.97 15.99
C LEU A 103 -0.68 9.54 16.25
N LYS A 104 -0.14 9.91 17.42
CA LYS A 104 1.18 9.48 17.85
C LYS A 104 1.12 8.01 18.22
N LEU A 105 1.71 7.16 17.39
CA LEU A 105 1.67 5.71 17.56
C LEU A 105 2.54 5.26 18.74
N ASP A 106 1.88 4.63 19.71
CA ASP A 106 2.45 3.92 20.83
C ASP A 106 1.62 2.65 21.12
N ALA A 107 2.03 1.83 22.09
CA ALA A 107 1.37 0.56 22.36
C ALA A 107 -0.10 0.69 22.80
N GLN A 108 -0.51 1.86 23.32
CA GLN A 108 -1.86 2.10 23.83
C GLN A 108 -2.79 2.65 22.73
N SER A 109 -2.23 3.43 21.82
CA SER A 109 -2.96 4.09 20.73
C SER A 109 -3.13 3.23 19.46
N VAL A 110 -2.56 2.01 19.42
CA VAL A 110 -2.76 1.03 18.33
C VAL A 110 -4.24 0.83 17.99
N ARG A 111 -5.08 0.69 19.03
CA ARG A 111 -6.52 0.48 18.84
C ARG A 111 -7.19 1.72 18.26
N GLU A 112 -6.84 2.89 18.78
CA GLU A 112 -7.37 4.17 18.31
C GLU A 112 -6.96 4.47 16.87
N PHE A 113 -5.76 4.06 16.47
CA PHE A 113 -5.28 4.11 15.09
C PHE A 113 -6.03 3.14 14.17
N LEU A 114 -6.29 1.91 14.62
CA LEU A 114 -6.95 0.90 13.79
C LEU A 114 -8.43 1.22 13.52
N ILE A 115 -9.13 1.91 14.42
CA ILE A 115 -10.54 2.27 14.22
C ILE A 115 -10.77 3.01 12.88
N PRO A 116 -10.14 4.18 12.61
CA PRO A 116 -10.32 4.88 11.34
C PRO A 116 -9.83 4.05 10.15
N VAL A 117 -8.74 3.29 10.29
CA VAL A 117 -8.20 2.41 9.24
C VAL A 117 -9.20 1.33 8.82
N LEU A 118 -9.85 0.66 9.79
CA LEU A 118 -10.85 -0.37 9.50
C LEU A 118 -12.15 0.20 8.90
N HIS A 119 -12.37 1.51 9.01
CA HIS A 119 -13.42 2.22 8.30
C HIS A 119 -13.06 2.57 6.85
N LEU A 120 -11.84 2.25 6.39
CA LEU A 120 -11.39 2.42 4.99
C LEU A 120 -11.60 1.18 4.11
N HIS A 121 -12.19 0.10 4.63
CA HIS A 121 -12.51 -1.09 3.82
C HIS A 121 -13.46 -0.73 2.66
N ALA A 122 -13.32 -1.48 1.56
CA ALA A 122 -14.07 -1.26 0.31
C ALA A 122 -15.59 -1.23 0.49
N HIS A 123 -16.12 -1.97 1.46
CA HIS A 123 -17.56 -2.12 1.69
C HIS A 123 -18.13 -1.19 2.77
N ARG A 124 -17.30 -0.30 3.34
CA ARG A 124 -17.70 0.64 4.40
C ARG A 124 -18.34 1.90 3.81
N THR A 125 -19.12 2.59 4.66
CA THR A 125 -19.79 3.84 4.30
C THR A 125 -18.77 4.94 3.97
N GLY A 126 -19.03 5.69 2.89
CA GLY A 126 -18.12 6.69 2.34
C GLY A 126 -17.04 6.13 1.41
N VAL A 127 -16.84 4.81 1.36
CA VAL A 127 -15.97 4.15 0.37
C VAL A 127 -16.81 3.43 -0.66
N ARG A 128 -17.79 2.65 -0.21
CA ARG A 128 -18.69 1.87 -1.06
C ARG A 128 -19.46 2.78 -2.01
N GLY A 129 -19.34 2.52 -3.31
CA GLY A 129 -20.05 3.26 -4.36
C GLY A 129 -19.34 4.54 -4.82
N HIS A 130 -18.20 4.89 -4.23
CA HIS A 130 -17.47 6.13 -4.53
C HIS A 130 -16.04 5.82 -4.99
N PRO A 131 -15.78 5.73 -6.31
CA PRO A 131 -14.49 5.32 -6.87
C PRO A 131 -13.31 6.18 -6.42
N VAL A 132 -13.49 7.50 -6.36
CA VAL A 132 -12.42 8.44 -5.96
C VAL A 132 -12.06 8.27 -4.48
N ALA A 133 -13.08 8.15 -3.61
CA ALA A 133 -12.87 7.89 -2.18
C ALA A 133 -12.19 6.53 -1.94
N ALA A 134 -12.57 5.51 -2.73
CA ALA A 134 -11.94 4.20 -2.73
C ALA A 134 -10.47 4.23 -3.18
N LEU A 135 -10.14 4.97 -4.25
CA LEU A 135 -8.76 5.17 -4.68
C LEU A 135 -7.93 5.87 -3.61
N LEU A 136 -8.49 6.89 -2.95
CA LEU A 136 -7.81 7.62 -1.89
C LEU A 136 -7.51 6.72 -0.69
N ALA A 137 -8.50 5.95 -0.24
CA ALA A 137 -8.35 4.96 0.80
C ALA A 137 -7.25 3.93 0.44
N LEU A 138 -7.29 3.40 -0.78
CA LEU A 138 -6.34 2.37 -1.21
C LEU A 138 -4.90 2.87 -1.27
N HIS A 139 -4.65 4.05 -1.87
CA HIS A 139 -3.30 4.64 -1.92
C HIS A 139 -2.75 4.93 -0.53
N TYR A 140 -3.59 5.46 0.37
CA TYR A 140 -3.21 5.72 1.74
C TYR A 140 -2.87 4.42 2.51
N LEU A 141 -3.72 3.40 2.40
CA LEU A 141 -3.49 2.10 3.06
C LEU A 141 -2.19 1.43 2.56
N LEU A 142 -1.89 1.53 1.26
CA LEU A 142 -0.62 1.05 0.70
C LEU A 142 0.59 1.82 1.25
N GLY A 143 0.46 3.13 1.51
CA GLY A 143 1.50 3.91 2.18
C GLY A 143 1.73 3.50 3.63
N LEU A 144 0.68 3.10 4.35
CA LEU A 144 0.79 2.61 5.72
C LEU A 144 1.54 1.28 5.85
N LEU A 145 1.54 0.45 4.80
CA LEU A 145 2.29 -0.81 4.79
C LEU A 145 3.81 -0.61 4.82
N HIS A 146 4.33 0.58 4.45
CA HIS A 146 5.75 0.91 4.63
C HIS A 146 6.12 1.19 6.09
N VAL A 147 5.15 1.53 6.94
CA VAL A 147 5.41 1.85 8.35
C VAL A 147 5.56 0.53 9.11
N GLN A 148 6.64 0.36 9.87
CA GLN A 148 6.92 -0.84 10.68
C GLN A 148 6.00 -0.94 11.91
N LEU A 149 4.70 -1.09 11.69
CA LEU A 149 3.66 -1.25 12.71
C LEU A 149 3.17 -2.70 12.67
N THR A 150 4.02 -3.64 13.09
CA THR A 150 3.75 -5.08 12.99
C THR A 150 2.41 -5.48 13.63
N SER A 151 1.98 -4.82 14.71
CA SER A 151 0.70 -5.06 15.37
C SER A 151 -0.53 -4.58 14.60
N THR A 152 -0.39 -3.62 13.68
CA THR A 152 -1.51 -3.07 12.88
C THR A 152 -1.56 -3.62 11.47
N TRP A 153 -0.48 -4.25 10.99
CA TRP A 153 -0.37 -4.75 9.62
C TRP A 153 -1.48 -5.71 9.23
N SER A 154 -1.91 -6.62 10.10
CA SER A 154 -3.02 -7.53 9.78
C SER A 154 -4.31 -6.76 9.48
N GLY A 155 -4.64 -5.73 10.27
CA GLY A 155 -5.80 -4.88 10.04
C GLY A 155 -5.69 -4.07 8.75
N ILE A 156 -4.50 -3.55 8.45
CA ILE A 156 -4.23 -2.80 7.19
C ILE A 156 -4.32 -3.73 5.97
N GLN A 157 -3.70 -4.91 6.04
CA GLN A 157 -3.72 -5.92 4.97
C GLN A 157 -5.15 -6.38 4.69
N GLU A 158 -5.96 -6.62 5.72
CA GLU A 158 -7.37 -6.97 5.56
C GLU A 158 -8.20 -5.83 4.96
N ALA A 159 -7.92 -4.57 5.34
CA ALA A 159 -8.56 -3.41 4.73
C ALA A 159 -8.26 -3.30 3.24
N ILE A 160 -6.99 -3.49 2.84
CA ILE A 160 -6.55 -3.50 1.43
C ILE A 160 -7.18 -4.69 0.68
N ALA A 161 -7.09 -5.88 1.26
CA ALA A 161 -7.57 -7.10 0.64
C ALA A 161 -9.10 -7.14 0.45
N SER A 162 -9.84 -6.33 1.22
CA SER A 162 -11.30 -6.15 1.03
C SER A 162 -11.67 -5.56 -0.35
N PHE A 163 -10.77 -4.80 -0.99
CA PHE A 163 -10.97 -4.28 -2.34
C PHE A 163 -10.81 -5.37 -3.41
N ALA A 164 -10.08 -6.44 -3.11
CA ALA A 164 -9.84 -7.55 -4.02
C ALA A 164 -10.92 -8.65 -3.97
N GLU A 165 -11.93 -8.50 -3.10
CA GLU A 165 -13.01 -9.46 -2.93
C GLU A 165 -13.98 -9.43 -4.12
N LEU A 166 -14.14 -10.57 -4.79
CA LEU A 166 -15.16 -10.77 -5.81
C LEU A 166 -16.42 -11.39 -5.18
N PRO A 167 -17.60 -11.22 -5.80
CA PRO A 167 -18.78 -11.97 -5.40
C PRO A 167 -18.49 -13.46 -5.47
N ARG A 168 -18.88 -14.21 -4.42
CA ARG A 168 -18.80 -15.68 -4.47
C ARG A 168 -19.80 -16.13 -5.52
N GLU A 169 -19.32 -16.79 -6.58
CA GLU A 169 -20.19 -17.53 -7.47
C GLU A 169 -20.95 -18.54 -6.62
N GLN A 170 -22.26 -18.35 -6.46
CA GLN A 170 -23.11 -19.35 -5.84
C GLN A 170 -23.04 -20.56 -6.77
N THR A 171 -22.26 -21.56 -6.39
CA THR A 171 -22.39 -22.90 -6.94
C THR A 171 -23.85 -23.27 -6.79
N THR A 172 -24.56 -23.32 -7.91
CA THR A 172 -25.94 -23.79 -8.02
C THR A 172 -25.97 -25.25 -7.60
N VAL A 173 -26.02 -25.50 -6.29
CA VAL A 173 -26.56 -26.74 -5.75
C VAL A 173 -28.02 -26.72 -6.14
N LYS A 174 -28.40 -27.56 -7.11
CA LYS A 174 -29.80 -27.88 -7.41
C LYS A 174 -30.44 -28.43 -6.12
N GLN A 175 -30.99 -27.56 -5.29
CA GLN A 175 -31.97 -27.95 -4.29
C GLN A 175 -33.34 -28.10 -4.99
N PRO A 176 -34.13 -29.15 -4.67
CA PRO A 176 -35.43 -29.35 -5.28
C PRO A 176 -36.36 -28.20 -4.89
N GLN A 177 -37.13 -27.74 -5.86
CA GLN A 177 -38.13 -26.68 -5.76
C GLN A 177 -39.07 -26.89 -4.56
N SER A 178 -39.24 -25.83 -3.75
CA SER A 178 -40.52 -25.56 -3.10
C SER A 178 -40.77 -24.06 -2.91
N VAL A 179 -41.77 -23.60 -3.66
CA VAL A 179 -42.79 -22.59 -3.33
C VAL A 179 -42.34 -21.14 -3.04
N ASP A 180 -42.62 -20.30 -4.04
CA ASP A 180 -43.00 -18.88 -4.01
C ASP A 180 -42.46 -17.99 -2.88
N LYS A 181 -41.40 -17.25 -3.20
CA LYS A 181 -41.13 -15.93 -2.61
C LYS A 181 -40.86 -14.91 -3.71
N PRO A 182 -41.38 -13.68 -3.60
CA PRO A 182 -41.19 -12.66 -4.62
C PRO A 182 -39.71 -12.28 -4.70
N GLU A 183 -39.21 -12.22 -5.93
CA GLU A 183 -37.87 -11.78 -6.27
C GLU A 183 -37.61 -10.38 -5.70
N SER A 184 -36.85 -10.30 -4.61
CA SER A 184 -36.29 -9.03 -4.16
C SER A 184 -35.04 -8.75 -4.99
N ASP A 185 -35.13 -7.77 -5.88
CA ASP A 185 -34.09 -7.24 -6.77
C ASP A 185 -32.93 -6.52 -6.02
N THR A 186 -32.66 -6.90 -4.76
CA THR A 186 -31.75 -6.22 -3.82
C THR A 186 -30.30 -6.72 -3.88
N GLY A 187 -30.00 -7.75 -4.68
CA GLY A 187 -28.67 -8.36 -4.78
C GLY A 187 -27.70 -7.67 -5.76
N ARG A 188 -28.21 -6.98 -6.79
CA ARG A 188 -27.39 -6.44 -7.89
C ARG A 188 -26.38 -5.33 -7.52
N PRO A 189 -26.71 -4.32 -6.68
CA PRO A 189 -25.81 -3.17 -6.48
C PRO A 189 -24.57 -3.48 -5.63
N ILE A 190 -24.60 -4.54 -4.81
CA ILE A 190 -23.42 -4.97 -4.03
C ILE A 190 -22.40 -5.66 -4.93
N ASP A 191 -22.89 -6.52 -5.81
CA ASP A 191 -22.02 -7.33 -6.66
C ASP A 191 -21.39 -6.49 -7.77
N GLU A 192 -22.08 -5.48 -8.30
CA GLU A 192 -21.50 -4.49 -9.22
C GLU A 192 -20.35 -3.69 -8.56
N TRP A 193 -20.54 -3.23 -7.31
CA TRP A 193 -19.50 -2.51 -6.59
C TRP A 193 -18.25 -3.34 -6.36
N ARG A 194 -18.38 -4.63 -6.00
CA ARG A 194 -17.24 -5.52 -5.80
C ARG A 194 -16.36 -5.64 -7.05
N HIS A 195 -16.97 -5.67 -8.23
CA HIS A 195 -16.22 -5.64 -9.49
C HIS A 195 -15.51 -4.31 -9.71
N VAL A 196 -16.16 -3.18 -9.42
CA VAL A 196 -15.53 -1.84 -9.50
C VAL A 196 -14.35 -1.75 -8.54
N ALA A 197 -14.54 -2.10 -7.26
CA ALA A 197 -13.50 -2.08 -6.24
C ALA A 197 -12.31 -2.99 -6.62
N CYS A 198 -12.57 -4.18 -7.15
CA CYS A 198 -11.54 -5.10 -7.61
C CYS A 198 -10.76 -4.56 -8.83
N ARG A 199 -11.43 -3.87 -9.76
CA ARG A 199 -10.72 -3.19 -10.85
C ARG A 199 -9.82 -2.06 -10.34
N LEU A 200 -10.32 -1.24 -9.42
CA LEU A 200 -9.53 -0.16 -8.79
C LEU A 200 -8.32 -0.75 -8.05
N TYR A 201 -8.55 -1.81 -7.27
CA TYR A 201 -7.50 -2.56 -6.57
C TYR A 201 -6.35 -2.94 -7.49
N TRP A 202 -6.66 -3.65 -8.59
CA TRP A 202 -5.64 -4.09 -9.52
C TRP A 202 -5.01 -2.94 -10.31
N SER A 203 -5.75 -1.87 -10.62
CA SER A 203 -5.19 -0.70 -11.30
C SER A 203 -4.10 0.01 -10.49
N VAL A 204 -4.15 -0.11 -9.16
CA VAL A 204 -3.16 0.48 -8.26
C VAL A 204 -2.10 -0.53 -7.84
N LEU A 205 -2.50 -1.77 -7.50
CA LEU A 205 -1.59 -2.77 -6.96
C LEU A 205 -0.64 -3.35 -8.01
N GLU A 206 -1.10 -3.59 -9.25
CA GLU A 206 -0.30 -4.19 -10.31
C GLU A 206 1.02 -3.45 -10.57
N PRO A 207 1.03 -2.12 -10.84
CA PRO A 207 2.29 -1.40 -11.03
C PRO A 207 3.15 -1.34 -9.76
N VAL A 208 2.54 -1.27 -8.58
CA VAL A 208 3.26 -1.26 -7.30
C VAL A 208 3.96 -2.60 -7.06
N LEU A 209 3.29 -3.71 -7.35
CA LEU A 209 3.82 -5.06 -7.14
C LEU A 209 5.02 -5.33 -8.06
N GLU A 210 4.97 -4.88 -9.31
CA GLU A 210 6.08 -5.01 -10.26
C GLU A 210 7.28 -4.13 -9.88
N ASP A 211 7.03 -2.87 -9.52
CA ASP A 211 8.10 -1.95 -9.15
C ASP A 211 8.79 -2.39 -7.85
N VAL A 212 8.02 -2.72 -6.83
CA VAL A 212 8.54 -3.22 -5.54
C VAL A 212 9.25 -4.55 -5.72
N GLY A 213 8.74 -5.46 -6.55
CA GLY A 213 9.41 -6.72 -6.87
C GLY A 213 10.81 -6.48 -7.46
N ARG A 214 10.91 -5.58 -8.44
CA ARG A 214 12.22 -5.17 -9.01
C ARG A 214 13.13 -4.58 -7.95
N GLN A 215 12.62 -3.68 -7.10
CA GLN A 215 13.43 -3.05 -6.05
C GLN A 215 13.89 -4.05 -4.98
N ALA A 216 13.00 -4.93 -4.51
CA ALA A 216 13.29 -5.90 -3.46
C ALA A 216 14.30 -6.97 -3.90
N LEU A 217 14.17 -7.47 -5.13
CA LEU A 217 15.05 -8.51 -5.66
C LEU A 217 16.42 -7.97 -6.10
N ASN A 218 16.48 -6.71 -6.58
CA ASN A 218 17.73 -6.08 -7.01
C ASN A 218 18.53 -5.45 -5.85
N ASN A 219 17.86 -4.87 -4.84
CA ASN A 219 18.51 -4.09 -3.77
C ASN A 219 18.78 -4.88 -2.49
N SER A 220 18.65 -6.21 -2.50
CA SER A 220 18.87 -7.01 -1.29
C SER A 220 20.31 -6.86 -0.76
N PRO A 221 20.49 -6.71 0.57
CA PRO A 221 21.67 -6.08 1.16
C PRO A 221 22.88 -7.00 1.11
N THR A 222 23.64 -6.93 0.02
CA THR A 222 25.08 -7.17 0.06
C THR A 222 25.77 -5.84 0.37
N ALA A 223 26.17 -5.68 1.63
CA ALA A 223 27.15 -4.68 2.09
C ALA A 223 26.84 -3.20 1.79
N SER A 224 25.87 -2.62 2.49
CA SER A 224 26.07 -1.23 2.93
C SER A 224 26.93 -1.27 4.19
N ASN A 225 28.25 -1.20 4.01
CA ASN A 225 29.13 -0.68 5.04
C ASN A 225 28.57 0.69 5.40
N ALA A 226 27.84 0.77 6.52
CA ALA A 226 27.58 2.01 7.17
C ALA A 226 28.96 2.58 7.53
N VAL A 227 29.42 3.52 6.70
CA VAL A 227 30.50 4.41 7.09
C VAL A 227 30.00 5.05 8.37
N HIS A 228 30.57 4.62 9.49
CA HIS A 228 30.52 5.36 10.74
C HIS A 228 31.16 6.71 10.47
N SER A 229 30.36 7.69 10.05
CA SER A 229 30.76 9.08 10.03
C SER A 229 30.75 9.58 11.47
N ASP A 230 31.94 9.92 11.95
CA ASP A 230 32.22 10.54 13.25
C ASP A 230 31.18 11.60 13.66
N PRO A 231 30.78 11.66 14.94
CA PRO A 231 29.79 12.62 15.43
C PRO A 231 30.32 14.06 15.60
N GLU A 232 31.53 14.39 15.14
CA GLU A 232 32.12 15.74 15.28
C GLU A 232 32.24 16.54 13.96
N ALA A 233 31.29 16.36 13.04
CA ALA A 233 31.21 17.21 11.85
C ALA A 233 30.59 18.59 12.18
N ASN A 234 31.49 19.53 12.45
CA ASN A 234 31.31 20.98 12.59
C ASN A 234 30.06 21.56 11.90
N TYR A 235 29.19 22.22 12.68
CA TYR A 235 27.91 22.84 12.28
C TYR A 235 28.02 23.91 11.15
N ARG A 236 29.24 24.29 10.76
CA ARG A 236 29.51 25.34 9.77
C ARG A 236 29.51 24.87 8.31
N ASP A 237 29.58 23.56 8.06
CA ASP A 237 29.69 23.01 6.70
C ASP A 237 28.41 22.36 6.17
N THR A 238 27.28 22.47 6.90
CA THR A 238 26.00 21.94 6.39
C THR A 238 25.61 22.69 5.12
N PRO A 239 25.34 22.01 3.99
CA PRO A 239 24.91 22.64 2.74
C PRO A 239 23.69 23.54 2.97
N VAL A 240 23.58 24.64 2.23
CA VAL A 240 22.45 25.58 2.35
C VAL A 240 21.11 24.84 2.23
N LYS A 241 21.01 23.81 1.36
CA LYS A 241 19.85 22.92 1.23
C LYS A 241 19.45 22.29 2.57
N SER A 242 20.40 21.78 3.35
CA SER A 242 20.15 21.16 4.66
C SER A 242 19.74 22.17 5.73
N ARG A 243 20.29 23.40 5.71
CA ARG A 243 19.86 24.47 6.64
C ARG A 243 18.45 24.98 6.31
N LEU A 244 18.13 25.10 5.02
CA LEU A 244 16.80 25.45 4.55
C LEU A 244 15.80 24.35 4.95
N LEU A 245 16.16 23.09 4.75
CA LEU A 245 15.39 21.94 5.24
C LEU A 245 15.14 21.99 6.75
N MET A 246 16.13 22.40 7.56
CA MET A 246 15.95 22.56 9.01
C MET A 246 15.01 23.72 9.38
N LEU A 247 15.12 24.86 8.70
CA LEU A 247 14.24 26.02 8.94
C LEU A 247 12.78 25.73 8.55
N TYR A 248 12.55 25.02 7.45
CA TYR A 248 11.22 24.58 7.03
C TYR A 248 10.76 23.27 7.69
N ARG A 249 11.58 22.67 8.56
CA ARG A 249 11.19 21.56 9.45
C ARG A 249 10.73 22.05 10.83
N ALA A 250 10.71 23.35 11.10
CA ALA A 250 9.99 23.91 12.24
C ALA A 250 8.52 23.45 12.15
N GLN A 251 8.20 22.42 12.94
CA GLN A 251 6.89 21.80 13.02
C GLN A 251 6.00 22.76 13.81
N PRO A 252 4.93 23.34 13.23
CA PRO A 252 4.00 24.17 13.99
C PRO A 252 3.23 23.38 15.07
N ASP A 253 3.30 22.05 15.05
CA ASP A 253 2.63 21.18 16.02
C ASP A 253 3.57 20.67 17.16
N GLN A 254 4.77 21.25 17.31
CA GLN A 254 5.78 20.83 18.29
C GLN A 254 5.95 21.72 19.52
N ASP A 255 4.98 22.58 19.86
CA ASP A 255 5.02 23.45 21.06
C ASP A 255 5.16 22.70 22.41
N HIS A 256 5.29 21.37 22.41
CA HIS A 256 5.43 20.53 23.61
C HIS A 256 6.67 19.63 23.63
N LEU A 257 7.54 19.65 22.61
CA LEU A 257 8.79 18.91 22.65
C LEU A 257 9.95 19.88 22.92
N VAL A 258 10.46 19.80 24.14
CA VAL A 258 11.69 20.47 24.60
C VAL A 258 12.74 20.34 23.50
N HIS A 259 13.18 21.49 22.97
CA HIS A 259 14.31 21.57 22.07
C HIS A 259 15.54 20.95 22.74
N GLN A 260 15.80 19.66 22.49
CA GLN A 260 17.12 19.10 22.64
C GLN A 260 17.87 19.37 21.35
N SER A 261 18.61 20.47 21.38
CA SER A 261 19.65 20.84 20.45
C SER A 261 20.86 19.91 20.58
N ASP A 262 20.66 18.62 20.27
CA ASP A 262 21.73 17.68 19.97
C ASP A 262 21.51 17.17 18.54
N GLY A 263 22.58 17.12 17.75
CA GLY A 263 22.57 16.94 16.30
C GLY A 263 21.61 15.87 15.79
N LEU A 264 20.41 16.30 15.38
CA LEU A 264 19.43 15.47 14.69
C LEU A 264 19.85 15.29 13.22
N LEU A 265 20.91 14.50 13.00
CA LEU A 265 20.93 13.62 11.85
C LEU A 265 19.69 12.73 11.98
N VAL A 266 18.57 13.19 11.41
CA VAL A 266 17.41 12.34 11.16
C VAL A 266 17.91 11.27 10.22
N THR A 267 18.34 10.14 10.79
CA THR A 267 18.70 8.95 10.04
C THR A 267 17.43 8.52 9.32
N GLU A 268 17.39 8.79 8.02
CA GLU A 268 16.34 8.29 7.14
C GLU A 268 16.34 6.77 7.32
N ARG A 269 15.27 6.21 7.88
CA ARG A 269 15.13 4.76 7.90
C ARG A 269 14.95 4.33 6.45
N PRO A 270 15.89 3.55 5.88
CA PRO A 270 15.73 3.06 4.53
C PRO A 270 14.44 2.24 4.44
N ILE A 271 13.76 2.35 3.30
CA ILE A 271 12.55 1.56 3.04
C ILE A 271 12.99 0.09 2.95
N ASP A 272 12.39 -0.76 3.79
CA ASP A 272 12.53 -2.20 3.67
C ASP A 272 11.62 -2.69 2.54
N TRP A 273 12.14 -2.62 1.31
CA TRP A 273 11.43 -3.06 0.11
C TRP A 273 11.01 -4.52 0.17
N PHE A 274 11.79 -5.35 0.84
CA PHE A 274 11.53 -6.77 0.93
C PHE A 274 10.32 -7.04 1.84
N GLN A 275 10.30 -6.44 3.02
CA GLN A 275 9.18 -6.56 3.96
C GLN A 275 7.90 -5.93 3.42
N TYR A 276 8.03 -4.83 2.67
CA TYR A 276 6.92 -4.23 1.95
C TYR A 276 6.36 -5.21 0.91
N TYR A 277 7.23 -5.86 0.13
CA TYR A 277 6.83 -6.83 -0.88
C TYR A 277 6.08 -8.03 -0.29
N VAL A 278 6.57 -8.59 0.83
CA VAL A 278 5.86 -9.64 1.58
C VAL A 278 4.45 -9.19 1.97
N SER A 279 4.32 -7.96 2.46
CA SER A 279 3.04 -7.40 2.88
C SER A 279 2.07 -7.21 1.71
N LEU A 280 2.56 -6.83 0.53
CA LEU A 280 1.75 -6.75 -0.69
C LEU A 280 1.23 -8.12 -1.12
N TRP A 281 2.07 -9.16 -1.11
CA TRP A 281 1.64 -10.53 -1.41
C TRP A 281 0.57 -11.03 -0.45
N ARG A 282 0.66 -10.66 0.84
CA ARG A 282 -0.38 -10.98 1.85
C ARG A 282 -1.72 -10.29 1.60
N CYS A 283 -1.74 -9.17 0.87
CA CYS A 283 -2.98 -8.47 0.53
C CYS A 283 -3.74 -9.13 -0.62
N LEU A 284 -3.13 -10.09 -1.34
CA LEU A 284 -3.74 -10.76 -2.49
C LEU A 284 -4.84 -11.72 -2.06
N ARG A 285 -5.95 -11.72 -2.80
CA ARG A 285 -7.07 -12.66 -2.59
C ARG A 285 -7.12 -13.71 -3.70
N PRO A 286 -7.27 -15.01 -3.39
CA PRO A 286 -7.16 -16.09 -4.38
C PRO A 286 -8.07 -15.91 -5.61
N GLN A 287 -9.35 -15.59 -5.37
CA GLN A 287 -10.35 -15.51 -6.45
C GLN A 287 -10.05 -14.42 -7.49
N SER A 288 -9.50 -13.29 -7.06
CA SER A 288 -9.15 -12.19 -7.97
C SER A 288 -7.72 -12.35 -8.51
N ALA A 289 -6.79 -12.88 -7.70
CA ALA A 289 -5.42 -13.19 -8.10
C ALA A 289 -5.33 -14.27 -9.19
N GLU A 290 -6.21 -15.28 -9.14
CA GLU A 290 -6.28 -16.34 -10.17
C GLU A 290 -6.55 -15.76 -11.57
N LYS A 291 -7.29 -14.64 -11.68
CA LYS A 291 -7.53 -13.92 -12.93
C LYS A 291 -6.30 -13.13 -13.43
N LYS A 292 -5.26 -13.03 -12.61
CA LYS A 292 -4.03 -12.25 -12.84
C LYS A 292 -2.78 -13.11 -12.91
N THR A 293 -2.90 -14.40 -13.20
CA THR A 293 -1.76 -15.34 -13.31
C THR A 293 -0.69 -14.91 -14.32
N ARG A 294 -1.05 -14.19 -15.39
CA ARG A 294 -0.07 -13.63 -16.35
C ARG A 294 0.89 -12.62 -15.73
N LEU A 295 0.46 -11.92 -14.69
CA LEU A 295 1.29 -11.02 -13.89
C LEU A 295 2.00 -11.78 -12.76
N LEU A 296 1.25 -12.60 -12.03
CA LEU A 296 1.73 -13.20 -10.78
C LEU A 296 2.69 -14.38 -11.00
N THR A 297 2.50 -15.21 -12.03
CA THR A 297 3.38 -16.37 -12.26
C THR A 297 4.82 -15.94 -12.58
N PRO A 298 5.07 -14.98 -13.50
CA PRO A 298 6.43 -14.50 -13.75
C PRO A 298 7.12 -13.96 -12.51
N LEU A 299 6.41 -13.20 -11.67
CA LEU A 299 6.96 -12.67 -10.41
C LEU A 299 7.33 -13.79 -9.42
N LEU A 300 6.51 -14.84 -9.35
CA LEU A 300 6.79 -16.02 -8.52
C LEU A 300 7.97 -16.82 -9.06
N LEU A 301 8.10 -16.97 -10.39
CA LEU A 301 9.26 -17.63 -11.00
C LEU A 301 10.55 -16.88 -10.69
N GLN A 302 10.57 -15.56 -10.86
CA GLN A 302 11.72 -14.72 -10.48
C GLN A 302 12.08 -14.85 -9.00
N LEU A 303 11.08 -14.98 -8.13
CA LEU A 303 11.31 -15.20 -6.71
C LEU A 303 11.93 -16.57 -6.42
N ILE A 304 11.46 -17.63 -7.10
CA ILE A 304 12.03 -18.96 -6.98
C ILE A 304 13.49 -18.96 -7.42
N GLU A 305 13.79 -18.37 -8.58
CA GLU A 305 15.16 -18.21 -9.08
C GLU A 305 16.04 -17.43 -8.10
N TYR A 306 15.55 -16.31 -7.58
CA TYR A 306 16.28 -15.49 -6.62
C TYR A 306 16.63 -16.25 -5.33
N VAL A 307 15.69 -17.05 -4.80
CA VAL A 307 15.94 -17.88 -3.61
C VAL A 307 16.94 -19.00 -3.93
N GLN A 308 16.82 -19.64 -5.10
CA GLN A 308 17.76 -20.68 -5.54
C GLN A 308 19.19 -20.15 -5.73
N ASP A 309 19.37 -18.95 -6.29
CA ASP A 309 20.68 -18.36 -6.56
C ASP A 309 21.42 -17.88 -5.30
N ARG A 310 20.68 -17.43 -4.27
CA ARG A 310 21.30 -16.86 -3.05
C ARG A 310 21.54 -17.88 -1.94
N ASP A 311 20.88 -19.02 -1.98
CA ASP A 311 21.04 -20.09 -0.99
C ASP A 311 21.95 -21.21 -1.54
N ASN A 312 23.27 -21.01 -1.44
CA ASN A 312 24.22 -22.14 -1.46
C ASN A 312 23.84 -23.09 -0.32
N LEU A 313 23.13 -24.17 -0.64
CA LEU A 313 22.89 -25.40 0.12
C LEU A 313 23.13 -25.28 1.65
N MET A 314 22.11 -24.91 2.40
CA MET A 314 21.92 -25.44 3.77
C MET A 314 20.41 -25.55 4.06
N CYS A 315 19.85 -26.69 3.67
CA CYS A 315 18.77 -27.41 4.35
C CYS A 315 17.72 -26.59 5.12
N TYR A 316 16.82 -25.91 4.41
CA TYR A 316 15.43 -25.93 4.81
C TYR A 316 14.66 -26.61 3.69
N THR A 317 14.39 -27.90 3.87
CA THR A 317 13.46 -28.61 2.99
C THR A 317 12.11 -27.93 3.17
N ILE A 318 11.76 -27.00 2.27
CA ILE A 318 10.35 -26.70 2.02
C ILE A 318 9.82 -28.03 1.48
N CYS A 319 9.25 -28.85 2.37
CA CYS A 319 8.63 -30.10 2.00
C CYS A 319 7.36 -29.75 1.22
N ILE A 320 7.53 -29.49 -0.07
CA ILE A 320 6.44 -29.45 -1.04
C ILE A 320 5.96 -30.90 -1.19
N ARG A 321 5.12 -31.35 -0.26
CA ARG A 321 4.31 -32.55 -0.51
C ARG A 321 3.23 -32.15 -1.51
N CYS A 322 3.60 -32.13 -2.78
CA CYS A 322 2.65 -32.28 -3.88
C CYS A 322 2.03 -33.66 -3.75
N VAL A 323 0.97 -33.79 -2.95
CA VAL A 323 0.09 -34.95 -3.00
C VAL A 323 -0.65 -34.84 -4.32
N SER A 324 -0.02 -35.35 -5.39
CA SER A 324 -0.60 -35.58 -6.72
C SER A 324 -1.46 -34.42 -7.27
N MET A 325 -1.02 -33.73 -8.32
CA MET A 325 -1.90 -32.80 -9.07
C MET A 325 -3.10 -33.46 -9.77
N ASN A 326 -3.39 -34.75 -9.50
CA ASN A 326 -4.68 -35.39 -9.78
C ASN A 326 -5.69 -35.24 -8.63
N THR A 327 -5.27 -34.71 -7.49
CA THR A 327 -6.11 -34.33 -6.35
C THR A 327 -5.83 -32.85 -6.06
N ASP A 328 -6.86 -32.02 -6.06
CA ASP A 328 -6.80 -30.54 -6.09
C ASP A 328 -6.25 -29.87 -4.80
N VAL A 329 -5.28 -30.49 -4.11
CA VAL A 329 -4.79 -30.01 -2.81
C VAL A 329 -3.26 -30.06 -2.76
N VAL A 330 -2.62 -28.94 -3.05
CA VAL A 330 -1.21 -28.71 -2.70
C VAL A 330 -1.18 -28.22 -1.24
N ARG A 331 -0.28 -28.78 -0.41
CA ARG A 331 -0.04 -28.29 0.96
C ARG A 331 1.44 -28.03 1.16
N PHE A 332 1.77 -26.82 1.62
CA PHE A 332 3.14 -26.44 1.99
C PHE A 332 3.28 -26.56 3.51
N ASN A 333 4.18 -27.43 3.97
CA ASN A 333 4.50 -27.58 5.39
C ASN A 333 5.98 -27.23 5.62
N THR A 334 6.24 -26.49 6.70
CA THR A 334 7.58 -26.02 7.09
C THR A 334 8.02 -26.73 8.37
N GLN A 335 9.28 -27.18 8.44
CA GLN A 335 9.78 -27.97 9.57
C GLN A 335 10.61 -27.17 10.59
N GLN A 336 11.05 -25.94 10.30
CA GLN A 336 11.83 -25.10 11.23
C GLN A 336 11.55 -23.60 11.03
N GLY A 337 11.79 -22.79 12.08
CA GLY A 337 11.49 -21.35 12.11
C GLY A 337 12.40 -20.51 11.21
N PHE A 338 11.80 -19.51 10.55
CA PHE A 338 12.45 -18.65 9.56
C PHE A 338 13.52 -17.75 10.16
N ASN A 339 14.64 -17.64 9.46
CA ASN A 339 15.66 -16.62 9.71
C ASN A 339 15.82 -15.64 8.53
N ARG A 340 15.16 -15.85 7.38
CA ARG A 340 15.33 -15.02 6.17
C ARG A 340 14.00 -14.53 5.61
N THR A 341 13.93 -13.23 5.38
CA THR A 341 12.78 -12.54 4.75
C THR A 341 12.40 -13.19 3.40
N GLY A 342 13.40 -13.65 2.63
CA GLY A 342 13.27 -14.46 1.40
C GLY A 342 12.22 -15.57 1.44
N GLU A 343 12.29 -16.39 2.49
CA GLU A 343 11.47 -17.58 2.65
C GLU A 343 10.02 -17.22 2.98
N GLU A 344 9.82 -16.16 3.78
CA GLU A 344 8.50 -15.64 4.14
C GLU A 344 7.74 -15.14 2.91
N LEU A 345 8.44 -14.48 1.99
CA LEU A 345 7.89 -14.04 0.71
C LEU A 345 7.49 -15.22 -0.18
N LEU A 346 8.38 -16.20 -0.32
CA LEU A 346 8.11 -17.39 -1.13
C LEU A 346 6.90 -18.15 -0.59
N LEU A 347 6.76 -18.29 0.72
CA LEU A 347 5.60 -18.95 1.33
C LEU A 347 4.32 -18.15 1.21
N ALA A 348 4.37 -16.82 1.33
CA ALA A 348 3.19 -15.99 1.08
C ALA A 348 2.69 -16.17 -0.36
N ALA A 349 3.61 -16.18 -1.34
CA ALA A 349 3.28 -16.38 -2.75
C ALA A 349 2.80 -17.80 -3.06
N LEU A 350 3.52 -18.84 -2.61
CA LEU A 350 3.13 -20.23 -2.79
C LEU A 350 1.80 -20.54 -2.09
N GLY A 351 1.60 -20.01 -0.88
CA GLY A 351 0.35 -20.12 -0.13
C GLY A 351 -0.85 -19.55 -0.89
N LEU A 352 -0.66 -18.45 -1.63
CA LEU A 352 -1.69 -17.90 -2.52
C LEU A 352 -2.03 -18.86 -3.67
N PHE A 353 -1.01 -19.36 -4.40
CA PHE A 353 -1.22 -20.27 -5.54
C PHE A 353 -1.86 -21.60 -5.12
N CYS A 354 -1.59 -22.04 -3.89
CA CYS A 354 -2.24 -23.19 -3.25
C CYS A 354 -3.76 -23.05 -3.13
N MET A 355 -4.26 -21.82 -3.09
CA MET A 355 -5.69 -21.51 -2.94
C MET A 355 -6.39 -21.28 -4.29
N PHE A 356 -5.69 -21.39 -5.42
CA PHE A 356 -6.32 -21.27 -6.74
C PHE A 356 -7.17 -22.50 -7.04
N ASN A 357 -8.35 -22.29 -7.63
CA ASN A 357 -9.27 -23.38 -7.92
C ASN A 357 -8.73 -24.27 -9.04
N ASN A 358 -8.02 -23.69 -10.01
CA ASN A 358 -7.47 -24.42 -11.14
C ASN A 358 -6.01 -24.07 -11.40
N ILE A 359 -5.11 -24.67 -10.61
CA ILE A 359 -3.67 -24.49 -10.77
C ILE A 359 -3.13 -24.96 -12.13
N LYS A 360 -3.86 -25.83 -12.85
CA LYS A 360 -3.49 -26.30 -14.20
C LYS A 360 -3.69 -25.23 -15.29
N SER A 361 -4.47 -24.19 -14.98
CA SER A 361 -4.79 -23.11 -15.91
C SER A 361 -3.93 -21.86 -15.74
N ILE A 362 -2.95 -21.89 -14.83
CA ILE A 362 -2.07 -20.74 -14.62
C ILE A 362 -1.17 -20.50 -15.83
N TYR A 363 -0.83 -19.23 -16.06
CA TYR A 363 0.19 -18.86 -17.03
C TYR A 363 1.53 -19.56 -16.71
N GLN A 364 2.25 -20.05 -17.71
CA GLN A 364 3.53 -20.76 -17.55
C GLN A 364 3.49 -22.00 -16.61
N GLU A 365 2.38 -22.74 -16.55
CA GLU A 365 2.23 -23.93 -15.67
C GLU A 365 3.40 -24.91 -15.75
N ALA A 366 3.88 -25.25 -16.95
CA ALA A 366 4.93 -26.25 -17.12
C ALA A 366 6.27 -25.81 -16.50
N GLU A 367 6.58 -24.52 -16.60
CA GLU A 367 7.79 -23.88 -16.06
C GLU A 367 7.69 -23.72 -14.55
N PHE A 368 6.53 -23.27 -14.06
CA PHE A 368 6.21 -23.24 -12.63
C PHE A 368 6.36 -24.62 -11.99
N ARG A 369 5.79 -25.65 -12.62
CA ARG A 369 5.88 -27.02 -12.12
C ARG A 369 7.32 -27.52 -12.08
N ARG A 370 8.12 -27.24 -13.12
CA ARG A 370 9.56 -27.60 -13.14
C ARG A 370 10.30 -26.93 -11.98
N SER A 371 10.12 -25.63 -11.82
CA SER A 371 10.78 -24.83 -10.78
C SER A 371 10.42 -25.31 -9.37
N LEU A 372 9.14 -25.67 -9.13
CA LEU A 372 8.74 -26.27 -7.85
C LEU A 372 9.40 -27.62 -7.57
N TYR A 373 9.56 -28.47 -8.59
CA TYR A 373 10.26 -29.75 -8.41
C TYR A 373 11.74 -29.57 -8.09
N GLU A 374 12.37 -28.50 -8.59
CA GLU A 374 13.76 -28.17 -8.31
C GLU A 374 13.94 -27.60 -6.90
N VAL A 375 13.00 -26.78 -6.41
CA VAL A 375 12.99 -26.29 -5.00
C VAL A 375 12.77 -27.42 -3.99
N GLY A 376 12.07 -28.48 -4.37
CA GLY A 376 11.76 -29.62 -3.49
C GLY A 376 12.81 -30.72 -3.42
N ARG A 377 13.90 -30.64 -4.21
CA ARG A 377 15.05 -31.55 -4.15
C ARG A 377 16.11 -31.01 -3.21
#